data_AF-A0A6P2NTG1-F1
#
_entry.id   AF-A0A6P2NTG1-F1
#
_cell.length_a   1.000
_cell.length_b   1.000
_cell.length_c   1.000
_cell.angle_alpha   90.00
_cell.angle_beta   90.00
_cell.angle_gamma   90.00
#
_symmetry.space_group_name_H-M   'P 1'
#
loop_
_entity.id
_entity.type
_entity.pdbx_description
1 polymer ?
#
loop_
_entity_poly.entity_id
_entity_poly.type
_entity_poly.pdbx_seq_one_letter_code
_entity_poly.pdbx_strand_id
1 'polypeptide(L)' 'MTRIIYRNTPTVPNGLYANIDHATALVIGAKMYERLTLCLDDDGRWHLTGYVPRQSQNLTQ' A
#
# COMPACT_ATOMS: atom_id res chain seq x y z
N MET A 1 -0.19 8.32 8.03
CA MET A 1 -0.12 8.24 6.56
C MET A 1 1.27 8.69 6.14
N THR A 2 2.06 7.79 5.55
CA THR A 2 3.42 8.11 5.08
C THR A 2 3.36 8.38 3.58
N ARG A 3 3.99 9.48 3.13
CA ARG A 3 4.00 9.94 1.75
C ARG A 3 5.43 9.88 1.20
N ILE A 4 5.62 9.20 0.07
CA ILE A 4 6.95 9.03 -0.54
C ILE A 4 6.87 9.52 -1.99
N ILE A 5 7.80 10.39 -2.40
CA ILE A 5 7.89 10.88 -3.77
C ILE A 5 9.17 10.31 -4.37
N TYR A 6 9.06 9.57 -5.47
CA TYR A 6 10.22 9.12 -6.25
C TYR A 6 10.38 10.00 -7.49
N ARG A 7 11.63 10.42 -7.73
CA ARG A 7 12.04 11.16 -8.93
C ARG A 7 13.35 10.57 -9.45
N ASN A 8 13.38 10.18 -10.72
CA ASN A 8 14.55 9.68 -11.44
C ASN A 8 15.24 8.51 -10.73
N THR A 9 14.47 7.62 -10.11
CA THR A 9 15.00 6.44 -9.44
C THR A 9 15.05 5.28 -10.45
N PRO A 10 16.19 4.61 -10.69
CA PRO A 10 16.33 3.69 -11.83
C PRO A 10 15.37 2.50 -11.84
N THR A 11 14.92 2.07 -10.67
CA THR A 11 14.11 0.86 -10.47
C THR A 11 12.70 1.14 -9.97
N VAL A 12 12.34 2.41 -9.76
CA VAL A 12 11.03 2.82 -9.25
C VAL A 12 10.47 3.88 -10.20
N PRO A 13 9.29 3.66 -10.80
CA PRO A 13 8.65 4.67 -11.61
C PRO A 13 8.50 6.00 -10.86
N ASN A 14 8.55 7.10 -11.61
CA ASN A 14 8.23 8.40 -11.04
C ASN A 14 6.78 8.38 -10.57
N GLY A 15 6.51 9.08 -9.47
CA GLY A 15 5.15 9.18 -8.95
C GLY A 15 5.11 9.46 -7.47
N LEU A 16 3.89 9.69 -6.99
CA LEU A 16 3.61 9.86 -5.58
C LEU A 16 3.06 8.54 -5.02
N TYR A 17 3.76 7.98 -4.04
CA TYR A 17 3.41 6.71 -3.44
C TYR A 17 2.79 6.89 -2.06
N ALA A 18 1.79 6.05 -1.77
CA ALA A 18 1.12 5.96 -0.48
C ALA A 18 0.95 4.50 -0.07
N ASN A 19 1.21 4.21 1.21
CA ASN A 19 0.86 2.94 1.83
C ASN A 19 -0.38 3.12 2.70
N ILE A 20 -1.34 2.20 2.55
CA ILE A 20 -2.55 2.11 3.38
C ILE A 20 -2.53 0.79 4.12
N ASP A 21 -2.32 0.87 5.44
CA ASP A 21 -2.53 -0.25 6.34
C ASP A 21 -3.96 -0.22 6.87
N HIS A 22 -4.73 -1.27 6.62
CA HIS A 22 -6.11 -1.40 7.11
C HIS A 22 -6.37 -2.80 7.66
N ALA A 23 -7.48 -2.94 8.38
CA ALA A 23 -7.94 -4.20 8.92
C ALA A 23 -9.37 -4.47 8.45
N THR A 24 -9.59 -5.65 7.89
CA THR A 24 -10.89 -6.13 7.43
C THR A 24 -11.43 -7.15 8.44
N ALA A 25 -12.63 -6.90 8.94
CA ALA A 25 -13.34 -7.88 9.77
C ALA A 25 -13.99 -8.94 8.87
N LEU A 26 -13.69 -10.21 9.13
CA LEU A 26 -14.25 -11.33 8.37
C LEU A 26 -15.53 -11.85 9.04
N VAL A 27 -16.44 -12.39 8.23
CA VAL A 27 -17.74 -12.93 8.70
C VAL A 27 -17.57 -14.05 9.73
N ILE A 28 -16.43 -14.75 9.69
CA ILE A 28 -16.06 -15.82 10.63
C ILE A 28 -15.53 -15.31 11.98
N GLY A 29 -15.58 -14.00 12.24
CA GLY A 29 -15.10 -13.37 13.48
C GLY A 29 -13.59 -13.12 13.54
N ALA A 30 -12.85 -13.44 12.48
CA ALA A 30 -11.43 -13.15 12.37
C ALA A 30 -11.16 -11.73 11.84
N LYS A 31 -9.92 -11.26 11.98
CA LYS A 31 -9.42 -10.02 11.35
C LYS A 31 -8.33 -10.36 10.36
N MET A 32 -8.35 -9.67 9.21
CA MET A 32 -7.29 -9.70 8.21
C MET A 32 -6.65 -8.31 8.15
N TYR A 33 -5.33 -8.24 8.16
CA TYR A 33 -4.59 -6.97 8.05
C TYR A 33 -3.99 -6.86 6.68
N GLU A 34 -4.09 -5.71 6.04
CA GLU A 34 -3.80 -5.56 4.63
C GLU A 34 -3.02 -4.28 4.41
N ARG A 35 -1.91 -4.37 3.67
CA ARG A 35 -1.15 -3.20 3.20
C ARG A 35 -1.36 -3.05 1.71
N LEU A 36 -1.92 -1.92 1.31
CA LEU A 36 -2.01 -1.49 -0.09
C LEU A 36 -0.89 -0.49 -0.37
N THR A 37 -0.19 -0.67 -1.49
CA THR A 37 0.73 0.34 -2.04
C THR A 37 0.07 0.94 -3.26
N LEU A 38 -0.13 2.25 -3.28
CA LEU A 38 -0.68 2.96 -4.44
C LEU A 38 0.33 3.97 -4.97
N CYS A 39 0.31 4.16 -6.29
CA CYS A 39 1.02 5.23 -6.98
C CYS A 39 0.01 6.17 -7.62
N LEU A 40 0.10 7.47 -7.35
CA LEU A 40 -0.53 8.51 -8.15
C LEU A 40 0.39 8.77 -9.34
N ASP A 41 -0.07 8.31 -10.50
CA ASP A 41 0.63 8.43 -11.78
C ASP A 41 0.30 9.77 -12.45
N ASP A 42 0.96 10.07 -13.57
CA ASP A 42 0.81 11.31 -14.33
C ASP A 42 -0.59 11.47 -14.95
N ASP A 43 -1.37 10.39 -15.02
CA ASP A 43 -2.79 10.41 -15.41
C ASP A 43 -3.73 10.97 -14.32
N GLY A 44 -3.18 11.31 -13.14
CA GLY A 44 -3.92 11.84 -12.01
C GLY A 44 -4.77 10.81 -11.28
N ARG A 45 -4.57 9.50 -11.55
CA ARG A 45 -5.29 8.41 -10.90
C ARG A 45 -4.36 7.61 -10.00
N TRP A 46 -4.93 7.08 -8.93
CA TRP A 46 -4.23 6.15 -8.05
C TRP A 46 -4.30 4.74 -8.64
N HIS A 47 -3.14 4.12 -8.84
CA HIS A 47 -2.99 2.75 -9.31
C HIS A 47 -2.46 1.88 -8.18
N LEU A 48 -3.05 0.69 -7.97
CA LEU A 48 -2.54 -0.28 -7.01
C LEU A 48 -1.27 -0.94 -7.55
N THR A 49 -0.16 -0.78 -6.85
CA THR A 49 1.16 -1.31 -7.24
C THR A 49 1.68 -2.39 -6.29
N GLY A 50 1.01 -2.59 -5.15
CA GLY A 50 1.35 -3.66 -4.21
C GLY A 50 0.19 -4.02 -3.29
N TYR A 51 0.10 -5.30 -2.95
CA TYR A 51 -0.87 -5.85 -2.00
C TYR A 51 -0.18 -6.89 -1.12
N VAL A 52 -0.21 -6.68 0.20
CA VAL A 52 0.36 -7.62 1.18
C VAL A 52 -0.69 -7.94 2.25
N PRO A 53 -1.35 -9.10 2.16
CA PRO A 53 -2.22 -9.60 3.23
C PRO A 53 -1.41 -10.18 4.39
N ARG A 54 -1.89 -9.98 5.61
CA ARG A 54 -1.26 -10.42 6.86
C ARG A 54 -2.30 -10.95 7.84
N GLN A 55 -1.98 -12.05 8.50
CA GLN A 55 -2.83 -12.64 9.54
C GLN A 55 -2.65 -11.95 10.90
N SER A 56 -1.55 -11.23 11.10
CA SER A 56 -1.27 -10.45 12.30
C SER A 56 -0.96 -8.99 11.94
N GLN A 57 -1.22 -8.09 12.90
CA GLN A 57 -1.04 -6.64 12.70
C GLN A 57 0.45 -6.24 12.58
N ASN A 58 1.35 -7.07 13.10
CA ASN A 58 2.76 -6.72 13.17
C ASN A 58 3.41 -6.81 11.78
N LEU A 59 3.91 -5.66 11.29
CA LEU A 59 4.99 -5.66 10.31
C LEU A 59 6.25 -6.12 11.03
N THR A 60 6.78 -7.29 10.69
CA THR A 60 8.22 -7.48 10.85
C THR A 60 8.86 -6.50 9.87
N GLN A 61 9.54 -5.49 10.40
CA GLN A 61 10.17 -4.39 9.66
C GLN A 61 11.38 -4.87 8.86
#